data_AF-A0A351TLD4-F1
#
_entry.id   AF-A0A351TLD4-F1
#
_cell.length_a   1.000
_cell.length_b   1.000
_cell.length_c   1.000
_cell.angle_alpha   90.00
_cell.angle_beta   90.00
_cell.angle_gamma   90.00
#
_symmetry.space_group_name_H-M   'P 1'
#
loop_
_entity.id
_entity.type
_entity.pdbx_description
1 polymer ?
#
loop_
_entity_poly.entity_id
_entity_poly.type
_entity_poly.pdbx_seq_one_letter_code
_entity_poly.pdbx_strand_id
1 'polypeptide(L)'
;MAYLLNYTRQPIDEKLYDPRLAYSMHLALGEDGLAYEALNHNSGVLFAKATENGDGSLNPKSLKNPWLFAMGEGRWAVAAVRTAGDGEPDEESRGSVILFDTHNLTEYREIGLLKLGTGYIEQISCAYQPEKGTVRIVWQEQDGSWYVSEIGSLEERKLLKVPASCADPFATGSGRGRIPRDTGILGAVPHNAVEISGEAADWLRRSLLTPVHTGTEFPERVEASCPEMLERYRAAALYSDGSRAQKRVDWDLSHVDFEKKGTYPLKGRLHQEHYAFPIAFDRADPCIGRWQGKYYFIATNDADGNHTLYIREGDSIPELVTAKEHLLLDSETYEGIGGLLWAPEFHEINGRLYIFHAATPGEFYWEESHVMALKEGGNPLCREDWSAPKRVVRKDGSDICEAGKEITLDMTCFPWQGEYYVVWSQRQFLPKDLGAWLYIAKLDPEEPWKLLTDPVLLSKPEYGWANNHTFVDEGPFALPRGDKLYLTFSSAAVDTSYVVGMLTAEKGNDLLDPASWQKKNYPILTSRSVEGEFGTGHNAYVTDGDGTVWNSYHARPGVDGARSSGIRRVHFNFRGEPVLDMTEELDVKEEYSSVSTTLVVR
;
A
#
# COMPACT_ATOMS: atom_id res chain seq x y z
N MET A 1 2.06 31.11 -1.09
CA MET A 1 1.78 30.58 -2.45
C MET A 1 2.89 29.61 -2.78
N ALA A 2 2.59 28.55 -3.52
CA ALA A 2 3.57 27.59 -4.02
C ALA A 2 3.19 27.18 -5.44
N TYR A 3 4.07 26.45 -6.11
CA TYR A 3 3.87 25.92 -7.46
C TYR A 3 3.85 24.40 -7.42
N LEU A 4 2.86 23.81 -8.10
CA LEU A 4 2.72 22.38 -8.26
C LEU A 4 3.00 22.02 -9.72
N LEU A 5 4.08 21.28 -9.94
CA LEU A 5 4.44 20.72 -11.22
C LEU A 5 3.77 19.35 -11.39
N ASN A 6 3.06 19.18 -12.48
CA ASN A 6 2.58 17.89 -12.98
C ASN A 6 3.49 17.41 -14.12
N TYR A 7 3.90 16.14 -14.05
CA TYR A 7 4.79 15.52 -15.02
C TYR A 7 4.50 14.03 -15.17
N THR A 8 4.92 13.43 -16.29
CA THR A 8 5.09 11.98 -16.41
C THR A 8 6.58 11.67 -16.35
N ARG A 9 6.99 10.40 -16.38
CA ARG A 9 8.41 10.05 -16.46
C ARG A 9 8.76 9.35 -17.78
N GLN A 10 10.04 9.41 -18.13
CA GLN A 10 10.59 8.48 -19.11
C GLN A 10 10.73 7.10 -18.44
N PRO A 11 10.27 6.02 -19.08
CA PRO A 11 10.57 4.68 -18.62
C PRO A 11 12.09 4.47 -18.62
N ILE A 12 12.60 3.72 -17.64
CA ILE A 12 14.03 3.38 -17.56
C ILE A 12 14.23 2.07 -18.32
N ASP A 13 13.67 1.00 -17.76
CA ASP A 13 13.53 -0.33 -18.34
C ASP A 13 12.39 -1.04 -17.62
N GLU A 14 11.94 -2.18 -18.16
CA GLU A 14 10.82 -2.96 -17.61
C GLU A 14 11.07 -3.44 -16.18
N LYS A 15 12.32 -3.73 -15.79
CA LYS A 15 12.65 -4.18 -14.42
C LYS A 15 12.63 -3.02 -13.43
N LEU A 16 13.24 -1.88 -13.75
CA LEU A 16 13.41 -0.80 -12.77
C LEU A 16 12.24 0.19 -12.74
N TYR A 17 11.67 0.50 -13.90
CA TYR A 17 10.57 1.45 -14.01
C TYR A 17 9.82 1.31 -15.35
N ASP A 18 8.89 0.36 -15.38
CA ASP A 18 8.05 -0.01 -16.54
C ASP A 18 7.25 1.19 -17.10
N PRO A 19 6.95 1.23 -18.42
CA PRO A 19 6.03 2.20 -19.02
C PRO A 19 4.71 2.40 -18.28
N ARG A 20 4.09 1.36 -17.72
CA ARG A 20 2.83 1.44 -16.95
C ARG A 20 2.97 2.26 -15.67
N LEU A 21 4.19 2.35 -15.13
CA LEU A 21 4.52 3.21 -13.99
C LEU A 21 4.89 4.61 -14.48
N ALA A 22 5.73 4.71 -15.51
CA ALA A 22 6.26 5.97 -16.02
C ALA A 22 5.18 6.88 -16.65
N TYR A 23 4.24 6.28 -17.38
CA TYR A 23 3.09 6.95 -17.99
C TYR A 23 1.92 7.02 -17.01
N SER A 24 2.20 7.62 -15.87
CA SER A 24 1.25 8.01 -14.84
C SER A 24 1.53 9.47 -14.45
N MET A 25 0.56 10.14 -13.84
CA MET A 25 0.79 11.51 -13.38
C MET A 25 1.57 11.52 -12.07
N HIS A 26 2.66 12.28 -12.04
CA HIS A 26 3.52 12.55 -10.91
C HIS A 26 3.39 14.02 -10.49
N LEU A 27 3.72 14.31 -9.23
CA LEU A 27 3.65 15.66 -8.67
C LEU A 27 4.98 16.07 -8.03
N ALA A 28 5.32 17.35 -8.19
CA ALA A 28 6.45 17.97 -7.51
C ALA A 28 6.09 19.38 -7.02
N LEU A 29 6.63 19.78 -5.88
CA LEU A 29 6.37 21.09 -5.27
C LEU A 29 7.57 22.02 -5.40
N GLY A 30 7.31 23.28 -5.71
CA GLY A 30 8.31 24.35 -5.76
C GLY A 30 7.80 25.60 -5.06
N GLU A 31 8.67 26.34 -4.36
CA GLU A 31 8.26 27.56 -3.65
C GLU A 31 8.20 28.78 -4.59
N ASP A 32 9.13 28.87 -5.54
CA ASP A 32 9.31 30.01 -6.45
C ASP A 32 9.03 29.67 -7.93
N GLY A 33 8.84 28.37 -8.23
CA GLY A 33 8.65 27.83 -9.57
C GLY A 33 9.96 27.71 -10.37
N LEU A 34 11.11 27.85 -9.71
CA LEU A 34 12.44 27.69 -10.29
C LEU A 34 13.09 26.35 -9.90
N ALA A 35 12.77 25.83 -8.72
CA ALA A 35 13.17 24.51 -8.26
C ALA A 35 11.95 23.71 -7.79
N TYR A 36 11.99 22.39 -8.02
CA TYR A 36 10.91 21.48 -7.67
C TYR A 36 11.46 20.25 -6.94
N GLU A 37 10.77 19.83 -5.88
CA GLU A 37 11.01 18.59 -5.15
C GLU A 37 9.94 17.57 -5.54
N ALA A 38 10.37 16.41 -6.03
CA ALA A 38 9.46 15.31 -6.38
C ALA A 38 8.77 14.75 -5.13
N LEU A 39 7.47 14.53 -5.22
CA LEU A 39 6.69 13.88 -4.16
C LEU A 39 6.61 12.37 -4.40
N ASN A 40 6.19 11.62 -3.37
CA ASN A 40 5.88 10.20 -3.46
C ASN A 40 7.02 9.34 -4.04
N HIS A 41 8.26 9.58 -3.59
CA HIS A 41 9.46 8.87 -4.08
C HIS A 41 9.71 8.98 -5.59
N ASN A 42 9.21 10.07 -6.21
CA ASN A 42 9.19 10.25 -7.66
C ASN A 42 8.42 9.11 -8.38
N SER A 43 7.30 8.70 -7.77
CA SER A 43 6.35 7.70 -8.28
C SER A 43 4.98 8.33 -8.54
N GLY A 44 4.23 7.75 -9.48
CA GLY A 44 2.91 8.23 -9.88
C GLY A 44 1.91 8.30 -8.72
N VAL A 45 1.03 9.28 -8.78
CA VAL A 45 -0.09 9.49 -7.84
C VAL A 45 -1.47 9.44 -8.52
N LEU A 46 -1.49 9.32 -9.85
CA LEU A 46 -2.71 9.14 -10.62
C LEU A 46 -2.43 8.24 -11.83
N PHE A 47 -3.23 7.18 -11.92
CA PHE A 47 -3.18 6.15 -12.95
C PHE A 47 -4.56 6.03 -13.61
N ALA A 48 -4.59 5.72 -14.90
CA ALA A 48 -5.83 5.35 -15.57
C ALA A 48 -6.26 3.94 -15.14
N LYS A 49 -7.56 3.71 -15.02
CA LYS A 49 -8.11 2.36 -14.87
C LYS A 49 -8.00 1.58 -16.18
N ALA A 50 -7.75 0.29 -16.06
CA ALA A 50 -7.85 -0.70 -17.12
C ALA A 50 -9.28 -0.76 -17.65
N THR A 51 -9.43 -1.15 -18.92
CA THR A 51 -10.74 -1.46 -19.48
C THR A 51 -10.99 -2.96 -19.42
N GLU A 52 -12.24 -3.35 -19.18
CA GLU A 52 -12.62 -4.76 -19.03
C GLU A 52 -13.28 -5.27 -20.32
N ASN A 53 -12.79 -6.40 -20.81
CA ASN A 53 -13.39 -7.11 -21.94
C ASN A 53 -14.65 -7.87 -21.50
N GLY A 54 -15.49 -8.29 -22.45
CA GLY A 54 -16.71 -9.04 -22.14
C GLY A 54 -16.49 -10.41 -21.48
N ASP A 55 -15.25 -10.92 -21.49
CA ASP A 55 -14.84 -12.16 -20.81
C ASP A 55 -14.20 -11.92 -19.44
N GLY A 56 -14.18 -10.67 -18.95
CA GLY A 56 -13.61 -10.28 -17.67
C GLY A 56 -12.11 -9.97 -17.68
N SER A 57 -11.41 -10.19 -18.80
CA SER A 57 -9.98 -9.88 -18.86
C SER A 57 -9.74 -8.36 -18.93
N LEU A 58 -8.66 -7.90 -18.31
CA LEU A 58 -8.34 -6.48 -18.22
C LEU A 58 -7.31 -6.05 -19.27
N ASN A 59 -7.53 -4.89 -19.88
CA ASN A 59 -6.57 -4.22 -20.76
C ASN A 59 -5.94 -3.05 -19.99
N PRO A 60 -4.65 -3.12 -19.60
CA PRO A 60 -4.02 -2.03 -18.87
C PRO A 60 -4.00 -0.75 -19.70
N LYS A 61 -4.20 0.38 -19.03
CA LYS A 61 -4.17 1.72 -19.63
C LYS A 61 -3.17 2.61 -18.89
N SER A 62 -2.62 3.57 -19.63
CA SER A 62 -1.65 4.53 -19.13
C SER A 62 -2.04 5.96 -19.54
N LEU A 63 -1.29 6.95 -19.06
CA LEU A 63 -1.51 8.37 -19.25
C LEU A 63 -0.31 9.05 -19.92
N LYS A 64 -0.59 9.80 -20.99
CA LYS A 64 0.34 10.77 -21.57
C LYS A 64 -0.24 12.18 -21.48
N ASN A 65 0.67 13.15 -21.39
CA ASN A 65 0.35 14.59 -21.39
C ASN A 65 -0.81 14.98 -20.44
N PRO A 66 -0.79 14.53 -19.15
CA PRO A 66 -1.75 15.02 -18.18
C PRO A 66 -1.66 16.54 -18.07
N TRP A 67 -2.81 17.18 -17.91
CA TRP A 67 -2.96 18.61 -17.74
C TRP A 67 -3.80 18.90 -16.51
N LEU A 68 -3.15 19.44 -15.47
CA LEU A 68 -3.77 19.78 -14.20
C LEU A 68 -4.31 21.22 -14.23
N PHE A 69 -5.54 21.45 -13.77
CA PHE A 69 -6.12 22.79 -13.74
C PHE A 69 -7.12 22.97 -12.58
N ALA A 70 -7.22 24.20 -12.07
CA ALA A 70 -8.15 24.55 -11.02
C ALA A 70 -9.57 24.74 -11.57
N MET A 71 -10.57 24.27 -10.82
CA MET A 71 -12.01 24.39 -11.10
C MET A 71 -12.71 25.42 -10.19
N GLY A 72 -11.94 26.14 -9.35
CA GLY A 72 -12.46 27.04 -8.32
C GLY A 72 -12.84 26.30 -7.02
N GLU A 73 -12.90 27.05 -5.92
CA GLU A 73 -13.32 26.54 -4.59
C GLU A 73 -12.52 25.32 -4.10
N GLY A 74 -11.21 25.29 -4.36
CA GLY A 74 -10.33 24.18 -3.96
C GLY A 74 -10.51 22.88 -4.75
N ARG A 75 -11.35 22.88 -5.79
CA ARG A 75 -11.51 21.74 -6.72
C ARG A 75 -10.50 21.80 -7.85
N TRP A 76 -10.04 20.63 -8.26
CA TRP A 76 -9.08 20.45 -9.34
C TRP A 76 -9.56 19.39 -10.32
N ALA A 77 -9.04 19.44 -11.53
CA ALA A 77 -9.31 18.46 -12.55
C ALA A 77 -8.04 18.17 -13.36
N VAL A 78 -7.99 16.96 -13.92
CA VAL A 78 -6.92 16.52 -14.83
C VAL A 78 -7.56 16.07 -16.13
N ALA A 79 -7.05 16.54 -17.26
CA ALA A 79 -7.32 15.96 -18.57
C ALA A 79 -6.05 15.32 -19.10
N ALA A 80 -6.11 14.10 -19.63
CA ALA A 80 -4.94 13.41 -20.14
C ALA A 80 -5.25 12.64 -21.43
N VAL A 81 -4.22 12.35 -22.21
CA VAL A 81 -4.31 11.39 -23.31
C VAL A 81 -4.20 9.99 -22.72
N ARG A 82 -5.22 9.16 -22.90
CA ARG A 82 -5.16 7.75 -22.49
C ARG A 82 -4.41 6.95 -23.55
N THR A 83 -3.57 6.02 -23.11
CA THR A 83 -2.81 5.11 -23.97
C THR A 83 -3.03 3.66 -23.54
N ALA A 84 -2.58 2.71 -24.35
CA ALA A 84 -2.36 1.34 -23.89
C ALA A 84 -1.30 1.32 -22.77
N GLY A 85 -1.19 0.21 -22.04
CA GLY A 85 -0.30 0.07 -20.89
C GLY A 85 1.16 0.41 -21.19
N ASP A 86 1.65 0.03 -22.36
CA ASP A 86 3.01 0.30 -22.87
C ASP A 86 3.23 1.73 -23.39
N GLY A 87 2.17 2.55 -23.43
CA GLY A 87 2.20 3.91 -23.96
C GLY A 87 1.84 4.04 -25.43
N GLU A 88 1.53 2.94 -26.13
CA GLU A 88 1.08 2.99 -27.53
C GLU A 88 -0.35 3.58 -27.64
N PRO A 89 -0.75 4.08 -28.82
CA PRO A 89 -2.08 4.62 -29.03
C PRO A 89 -3.20 3.65 -28.63
N ASP A 90 -4.17 4.12 -27.86
CA ASP A 90 -5.35 3.35 -27.45
C ASP A 90 -6.53 3.62 -28.39
N GLU A 91 -6.86 2.65 -29.24
CA GLU A 91 -7.98 2.76 -30.20
C GLU A 91 -9.31 3.08 -29.51
N GLU A 92 -9.56 2.58 -28.30
CA GLU A 92 -10.79 2.86 -27.55
C GLU A 92 -10.93 4.35 -27.17
N SER A 93 -9.82 5.07 -27.04
CA SER A 93 -9.80 6.49 -26.69
C SER A 93 -9.51 7.40 -27.88
N ARG A 94 -9.47 6.87 -29.11
CA ARG A 94 -9.20 7.66 -30.32
C ARG A 94 -10.10 8.89 -30.41
N GLY A 95 -9.49 10.07 -30.58
CA GLY A 95 -10.17 11.36 -30.63
C GLY A 95 -10.78 11.81 -29.31
N SER A 96 -10.37 11.22 -28.20
CA SER A 96 -10.88 11.52 -26.87
C SER A 96 -9.73 11.79 -25.90
N VAL A 97 -10.06 12.45 -24.80
CA VAL A 97 -9.20 12.57 -23.61
C VAL A 97 -9.93 11.97 -22.42
N ILE A 98 -9.17 11.49 -21.44
CA ILE A 98 -9.73 11.03 -20.16
C ILE A 98 -9.77 12.20 -19.17
N LEU A 99 -10.84 12.29 -18.39
CA LEU A 99 -11.05 13.33 -17.39
C LEU A 99 -11.04 12.73 -15.98
N PHE A 100 -10.45 13.46 -15.05
CA PHE A 100 -10.44 13.18 -13.62
C PHE A 100 -10.80 14.43 -12.82
N ASP A 101 -11.37 14.25 -11.64
CA ASP A 101 -11.51 15.31 -10.65
C ASP A 101 -10.94 14.92 -9.28
N THR A 102 -10.61 15.94 -8.49
CA THR A 102 -10.08 15.78 -7.14
C THR A 102 -10.33 17.03 -6.30
N HIS A 103 -10.46 16.82 -4.99
CA HIS A 103 -10.58 17.88 -3.99
C HIS A 103 -9.29 18.13 -3.23
N ASN A 104 -8.31 17.23 -3.32
CA ASN A 104 -7.14 17.23 -2.44
C ASN A 104 -5.82 16.86 -3.13
N LEU A 105 -5.86 16.56 -4.45
CA LEU A 105 -4.70 16.22 -5.27
C LEU A 105 -3.96 14.93 -4.84
N THR A 106 -4.58 14.14 -3.96
CA THR A 106 -4.07 12.84 -3.49
C THR A 106 -5.07 11.70 -3.72
N GLU A 107 -6.33 12.02 -4.00
CA GLU A 107 -7.38 11.07 -4.35
C GLU A 107 -8.10 11.58 -5.59
N TYR A 108 -8.16 10.73 -6.60
CA TYR A 108 -8.68 11.07 -7.92
C TYR A 108 -9.82 10.16 -8.27
N ARG A 109 -10.90 10.76 -8.78
CA ARG A 109 -12.01 10.03 -9.38
C ARG A 109 -11.91 10.15 -10.88
N GLU A 110 -11.94 9.00 -11.55
CA GLU A 110 -11.99 8.91 -13.00
C GLU A 110 -13.43 9.19 -13.47
N ILE A 111 -13.61 10.24 -14.28
CA ILE A 111 -14.89 10.64 -14.88
C ILE A 111 -15.13 9.92 -16.22
N GLY A 112 -14.05 9.57 -16.90
CA GLY A 112 -14.04 8.83 -18.16
C GLY A 112 -13.75 9.70 -19.40
N LEU A 113 -14.04 9.16 -20.58
CA LEU A 113 -13.64 9.76 -21.86
C LEU A 113 -14.54 10.91 -22.30
N LEU A 114 -13.93 12.00 -22.74
CA LEU A 114 -14.54 13.11 -23.46
C LEU A 114 -14.11 13.07 -24.93
N LYS A 115 -15.08 12.89 -25.84
CA LYS A 115 -14.84 12.92 -27.29
C LYS A 115 -14.58 14.35 -27.76
N LEU A 116 -13.41 14.59 -28.34
CA LEU A 116 -12.97 15.89 -28.86
C LEU A 116 -12.97 15.95 -30.40
N GLY A 117 -12.54 14.86 -31.05
CA GLY A 117 -12.31 14.80 -32.48
C GLY A 117 -12.27 13.37 -33.03
N THR A 118 -11.64 13.17 -34.17
CA THR A 118 -11.54 11.87 -34.86
C THR A 118 -10.11 11.34 -34.96
N GLY A 119 -9.11 12.23 -34.89
CA GLY A 119 -7.70 11.86 -34.88
C GLY A 119 -7.21 11.41 -33.50
N TYR A 120 -6.00 10.87 -33.42
CA TYR A 120 -5.33 10.68 -32.13
C TYR A 120 -4.98 12.04 -31.52
N ILE A 121 -5.18 12.18 -30.21
CA ILE A 121 -4.86 13.40 -29.48
C ILE A 121 -3.41 13.31 -29.00
N GLU A 122 -2.59 14.29 -29.35
CA GLU A 122 -1.19 14.37 -28.92
C GLU A 122 -1.03 15.27 -27.70
N GLN A 123 -1.67 16.44 -27.69
CA GLN A 123 -1.57 17.40 -26.58
C GLN A 123 -2.93 17.91 -26.16
N ILE A 124 -3.03 18.28 -24.88
CA ILE A 124 -4.24 18.82 -24.28
C ILE A 124 -3.89 19.97 -23.33
N SER A 125 -4.76 20.98 -23.29
CA SER A 125 -4.74 22.06 -22.31
C SER A 125 -6.16 22.44 -21.95
N CYS A 126 -6.41 22.56 -20.65
CA CYS A 126 -7.70 22.90 -20.09
C CYS A 126 -7.58 24.11 -19.16
N ALA A 127 -8.59 24.97 -19.17
CA ALA A 127 -8.72 26.09 -18.25
C ALA A 127 -10.19 26.33 -17.91
N TYR A 128 -10.50 26.36 -16.61
CA TYR A 128 -11.82 26.76 -16.14
C TYR A 128 -12.03 28.26 -16.37
N GLN A 129 -13.24 28.64 -16.80
CA GLN A 129 -13.65 30.01 -17.07
C GLN A 129 -14.78 30.39 -16.10
N PRO A 130 -14.47 30.94 -14.91
CA PRO A 130 -15.46 31.21 -13.87
C PRO A 130 -16.63 32.09 -14.34
N GLU A 131 -16.33 33.11 -15.14
CA GLU A 131 -17.32 34.07 -15.68
C GLU A 131 -18.39 33.39 -16.56
N LYS A 132 -18.08 32.24 -17.14
CA LYS A 132 -19.00 31.47 -18.00
C LYS A 132 -19.48 30.18 -17.35
N GLY A 133 -18.84 29.74 -16.27
CA GLY A 133 -19.05 28.41 -15.71
C GLY A 133 -18.65 27.27 -16.65
N THR A 134 -17.72 27.49 -17.59
CA THR A 134 -17.31 26.48 -18.60
C THR A 134 -15.84 26.14 -18.49
N VAL A 135 -15.44 24.96 -18.93
CA VAL A 135 -14.02 24.61 -19.13
C VAL A 135 -13.68 24.79 -20.60
N ARG A 136 -12.70 25.65 -20.89
CA ARG A 136 -12.11 25.78 -22.22
C ARG A 136 -11.08 24.67 -22.42
N ILE A 137 -11.19 23.97 -23.55
CA ILE A 137 -10.32 22.84 -23.90
C ILE A 137 -9.66 23.13 -25.24
N VAL A 138 -8.33 23.00 -25.28
CA VAL A 138 -7.50 23.13 -26.48
C VAL A 138 -6.70 21.86 -26.66
N TRP A 139 -6.68 21.30 -27.86
CA TRP A 139 -5.96 20.07 -28.13
C TRP A 139 -5.28 20.09 -29.49
N GLN A 140 -4.27 19.24 -29.61
CA GLN A 140 -3.55 18.96 -30.85
C GLN A 140 -3.89 17.54 -31.30
N GLU A 141 -4.29 17.38 -32.56
CA GLU A 141 -4.35 16.05 -33.19
C GLU A 141 -2.98 15.66 -33.76
N GLN A 142 -2.76 14.36 -34.01
CA GLN A 142 -1.48 13.81 -34.50
C GLN A 142 -1.01 14.35 -35.85
N ASP A 143 -1.90 14.93 -36.66
CA ASP A 143 -1.56 15.64 -37.90
C ASP A 143 -0.93 17.03 -37.65
N GLY A 144 -0.85 17.45 -36.38
CA GLY A 144 -0.34 18.74 -35.93
C GLY A 144 -1.40 19.84 -35.82
N SER A 145 -2.64 19.59 -36.23
CA SER A 145 -3.74 20.55 -36.22
C SER A 145 -4.21 20.84 -34.79
N TRP A 146 -4.44 22.11 -34.50
CA TRP A 146 -4.92 22.58 -33.20
C TRP A 146 -6.39 23.00 -33.24
N TYR A 147 -7.11 22.62 -32.19
CA TYR A 147 -8.54 22.90 -32.05
C TYR A 147 -8.88 23.39 -30.64
N VAL A 148 -10.01 24.10 -30.54
CA VAL A 148 -10.57 24.60 -29.28
C VAL A 148 -12.07 24.37 -29.21
N SER A 149 -12.57 24.05 -28.02
CA SER A 149 -13.99 24.06 -27.67
C SER A 149 -14.19 24.32 -26.17
N GLU A 150 -15.44 24.21 -25.70
CA GLU A 150 -15.85 24.42 -24.32
C GLU A 150 -16.75 23.26 -23.86
N ILE A 151 -16.66 22.86 -22.59
CA ILE A 151 -17.64 21.99 -21.91
C ILE A 151 -18.28 22.75 -20.75
N GLY A 152 -19.54 22.46 -20.45
CA GLY A 152 -20.25 23.03 -19.29
C GLY A 152 -19.93 22.31 -17.99
N SER A 153 -19.76 20.99 -18.06
CA SER A 153 -19.49 20.13 -16.91
C SER A 153 -18.55 18.99 -17.32
N LEU A 154 -17.69 18.56 -16.39
CA LEU A 154 -16.85 17.38 -16.57
C LEU A 154 -17.72 16.11 -16.70
N GLU A 155 -18.84 16.04 -15.97
CA GLU A 155 -19.74 14.87 -15.93
C GLU A 155 -20.54 14.67 -17.22
N GLU A 156 -20.98 15.78 -17.84
CA GLU A 156 -21.77 15.72 -19.09
C GLU A 156 -20.95 15.19 -20.27
N ARG A 157 -19.62 15.33 -20.21
CA ARG A 157 -18.66 14.85 -21.22
C ARG A 157 -19.08 15.21 -22.65
N LYS A 158 -19.59 16.44 -22.82
CA LYS A 158 -20.12 16.92 -24.10
C LYS A 158 -19.62 18.32 -24.42
N LEU A 159 -19.10 18.48 -25.63
CA LEU A 159 -18.74 19.78 -26.17
C LEU A 159 -19.99 20.65 -26.37
N LEU A 160 -19.91 21.89 -25.91
CA LEU A 160 -20.97 22.90 -26.08
C LEU A 160 -21.04 23.43 -27.51
N LYS A 161 -19.93 23.33 -28.26
CA LYS A 161 -19.78 23.87 -29.63
C LYS A 161 -18.95 22.92 -30.48
N VAL A 162 -19.15 22.99 -31.79
CA VAL A 162 -18.29 22.31 -32.77
C VAL A 162 -16.85 22.81 -32.59
N PRO A 163 -15.84 21.91 -32.58
CA PRO A 163 -14.43 22.29 -32.52
C PRO A 163 -14.06 23.35 -33.57
N ALA A 164 -13.40 24.42 -33.15
CA ALA A 164 -12.85 25.44 -34.03
C ALA A 164 -11.33 25.29 -34.13
N SER A 165 -10.75 25.46 -35.32
CA SER A 165 -9.30 25.50 -35.47
C SER A 165 -8.69 26.71 -34.76
N CYS A 166 -7.54 26.54 -34.13
CA CYS A 166 -6.81 27.62 -33.45
C CYS A 166 -5.29 27.51 -33.65
N ALA A 167 -4.57 28.51 -33.17
CA ALA A 167 -3.10 28.47 -33.11
C ALA A 167 -2.62 27.59 -31.94
N ASP A 168 -1.36 27.16 -32.01
CA ASP A 168 -0.66 26.48 -30.92
C ASP A 168 -0.61 27.38 -29.66
N PRO A 169 -1.24 26.96 -28.55
CA PRO A 169 -1.26 27.74 -27.31
C PRO A 169 0.11 27.81 -26.61
N PHE A 170 1.08 27.00 -27.04
CA PHE A 170 2.40 26.87 -26.42
C PHE A 170 3.53 27.52 -27.25
N ALA A 171 3.22 28.11 -28.40
CA ALA A 171 4.22 28.72 -29.28
C ALA A 171 5.11 29.79 -28.60
N THR A 172 4.60 30.46 -27.55
CA THR A 172 5.31 31.48 -26.78
C THR A 172 5.91 30.95 -25.47
N GLY A 173 5.79 29.65 -25.16
CA GLY A 173 6.27 29.02 -23.93
C GLY A 173 5.52 29.37 -22.64
N SER A 174 4.64 30.37 -22.67
CA SER A 174 3.94 30.90 -21.48
C SER A 174 2.70 30.08 -21.05
N GLY A 175 2.20 29.18 -21.91
CA GLY A 175 0.94 28.46 -21.66
C GLY A 175 1.02 27.34 -20.62
N ARG A 176 2.22 26.88 -20.27
CA ARG A 176 2.46 25.72 -19.37
C ARG A 176 2.72 26.09 -17.91
N GLY A 177 2.66 27.37 -17.56
CA GLY A 177 3.05 27.85 -16.23
C GLY A 177 4.56 27.95 -16.05
N ARG A 178 5.00 28.13 -14.80
CA ARG A 178 6.43 28.30 -14.46
C ARG A 178 7.12 26.94 -14.35
N ILE A 179 7.78 26.52 -15.43
CA ILE A 179 8.58 25.30 -15.47
C ILE A 179 10.02 25.68 -15.83
N PRO A 180 11.03 25.32 -15.03
CA PRO A 180 12.43 25.53 -15.39
C PRO A 180 12.81 24.65 -16.59
N ARG A 181 13.86 25.04 -17.32
CA ARG A 181 14.36 24.24 -18.46
C ARG A 181 14.84 22.85 -18.03
N ASP A 182 15.39 22.76 -16.83
CA ASP A 182 15.78 21.53 -16.16
C ASP A 182 15.14 21.55 -14.78
N THR A 183 14.41 20.49 -14.44
CA THR A 183 13.74 20.35 -13.15
C THR A 183 14.67 19.76 -12.09
N GLY A 184 15.77 19.12 -12.48
CA GLY A 184 16.61 18.32 -11.59
C GLY A 184 15.96 17.00 -11.13
N ILE A 185 14.72 16.71 -11.55
CA ILE A 185 14.00 15.49 -11.19
C ILE A 185 14.33 14.40 -12.20
N LEU A 186 14.92 13.30 -11.71
CA LEU A 186 15.37 12.20 -12.55
C LEU A 186 14.25 11.62 -13.42
N GLY A 187 14.44 11.71 -14.74
CA GLY A 187 13.54 11.17 -15.75
C GLY A 187 12.21 11.92 -15.91
N ALA A 188 12.05 13.10 -15.30
CA ALA A 188 10.81 13.87 -15.41
C ALA A 188 10.57 14.42 -16.84
N VAL A 189 9.32 14.30 -17.29
CA VAL A 189 8.78 14.88 -18.52
C VAL A 189 7.69 15.88 -18.12
N PRO A 190 8.03 17.17 -17.94
CA PRO A 190 7.12 18.16 -17.37
C PRO A 190 6.01 18.56 -18.36
N HIS A 191 4.77 18.69 -17.85
CA HIS A 191 3.60 19.02 -18.65
C HIS A 191 3.10 20.42 -18.38
N ASN A 192 2.66 20.68 -17.15
CA ASN A 192 2.24 22.01 -16.72
C ASN A 192 2.48 22.23 -15.22
N ALA A 193 2.69 23.49 -14.84
CA ALA A 193 2.77 23.92 -13.45
C ALA A 193 1.64 24.89 -13.12
N VAL A 194 1.01 24.70 -11.97
CA VAL A 194 -0.08 25.54 -11.46
C VAL A 194 0.29 26.17 -10.14
N GLU A 195 -0.21 27.38 -9.88
CA GLU A 195 -0.07 28.02 -8.58
C GLU A 195 -1.10 27.44 -7.61
N ILE A 196 -0.66 27.10 -6.40
CA ILE A 196 -1.48 26.54 -5.32
C ILE A 196 -1.34 27.36 -4.03
N SER A 197 -2.33 27.24 -3.14
CA SER A 197 -2.27 27.85 -1.82
C SER A 197 -1.17 27.19 -0.96
N GLY A 198 -0.71 27.90 0.07
CA GLY A 198 0.21 27.31 1.06
C GLY A 198 -0.41 26.10 1.75
N GLU A 199 -1.70 26.17 2.08
CA GLU A 199 -2.45 25.07 2.69
C GLU A 199 -2.50 23.81 1.80
N ALA A 200 -2.71 23.96 0.49
CA ALA A 200 -2.68 22.84 -0.45
C ALA A 200 -1.27 22.25 -0.60
N ALA A 201 -0.24 23.09 -0.60
CA ALA A 201 1.15 22.65 -0.64
C ALA A 201 1.52 21.84 0.62
N ASP A 202 1.12 22.34 1.79
CA ASP A 202 1.34 21.66 3.06
C ASP A 202 0.55 20.35 3.14
N TRP A 203 -0.70 20.32 2.67
CA TRP A 203 -1.46 19.08 2.54
C TRP A 203 -0.72 18.03 1.71
N LEU A 204 -0.20 18.42 0.54
CA LEU A 204 0.55 17.52 -0.35
C LEU A 204 1.83 17.00 0.29
N ARG A 205 2.63 17.86 0.96
CA ARG A 205 3.84 17.43 1.68
C ARG A 205 3.51 16.41 2.75
N ARG A 206 2.51 16.69 3.58
CA ARG A 206 2.09 15.80 4.68
C ARG A 206 1.52 14.47 4.18
N SER A 207 0.97 14.44 2.96
CA SER A 207 0.31 13.27 2.39
C SER A 207 1.20 12.40 1.51
N LEU A 208 2.23 12.97 0.88
CA LEU A 208 3.04 12.31 -0.16
C LEU A 208 4.54 12.25 0.16
N LEU A 209 5.01 12.90 1.23
CA LEU A 209 6.37 12.69 1.74
C LEU A 209 6.31 11.79 2.97
N THR A 210 7.28 10.89 3.09
CA THR A 210 7.46 10.07 4.29
C THR A 210 7.66 10.99 5.49
N PRO A 211 6.86 10.86 6.56
CA PRO A 211 7.04 11.64 7.77
C PRO A 211 8.42 11.43 8.37
N VAL A 212 8.98 12.51 8.92
CA VAL A 212 10.32 12.51 9.52
C VAL A 212 10.23 13.05 10.93
N HIS A 213 10.94 12.45 11.88
CA HIS A 213 11.04 12.92 13.25
C HIS A 213 11.61 14.35 13.30
N THR A 214 10.88 15.29 13.89
CA THR A 214 11.19 16.73 13.92
C THR A 214 11.36 17.29 15.33
N GLY A 215 11.06 16.51 16.37
CA GLY A 215 11.21 16.94 17.75
C GLY A 215 10.60 15.94 18.72
N THR A 216 10.98 16.08 19.99
CA THR A 216 10.51 15.21 21.08
C THR A 216 9.97 16.03 22.23
N GLU A 217 8.76 15.73 22.66
CA GLU A 217 8.17 16.29 23.87
C GLU A 217 8.23 15.26 25.02
N PHE A 218 8.68 15.72 26.19
CA PHE A 218 8.70 14.93 27.41
C PHE A 218 8.47 15.82 28.64
N PRO A 219 7.80 15.34 29.72
CA PRO A 219 7.60 16.14 30.93
C PRO A 219 8.91 16.63 31.56
N GLU A 220 8.96 17.91 31.96
CA GLU A 220 10.13 18.50 32.66
C GLU A 220 10.42 17.83 34.00
N ARG A 221 9.39 17.25 34.62
CA ARG A 221 9.47 16.59 35.93
C ARG A 221 8.60 15.34 35.95
N VAL A 222 9.17 14.25 36.46
CA VAL A 222 8.49 12.97 36.66
C VAL A 222 8.68 12.48 38.08
N GLU A 223 7.77 11.66 38.57
CA GLU A 223 7.88 11.01 39.88
C GLU A 223 7.96 9.49 39.69
N ALA A 224 8.85 8.83 40.42
CA ALA A 224 8.97 7.37 40.45
C ALA A 224 9.73 6.95 41.71
N SER A 225 9.24 5.92 42.42
CA SER A 225 9.95 5.33 43.57
C SER A 225 10.74 4.06 43.21
N CYS A 226 10.64 3.61 41.96
CA CYS A 226 11.43 2.49 41.42
C CYS A 226 11.58 2.64 39.88
N PRO A 227 12.53 1.94 39.25
CA PRO A 227 12.74 1.99 37.80
C PRO A 227 11.50 1.66 36.98
N GLU A 228 10.71 0.66 37.40
CA GLU A 228 9.53 0.18 36.67
C GLU A 228 8.45 1.27 36.57
N MET A 229 8.37 2.17 37.57
CA MET A 229 7.47 3.32 37.50
C MET A 229 7.86 4.34 36.42
N LEU A 230 9.08 4.30 35.88
CA LEU A 230 9.47 5.13 34.74
C LEU A 230 8.86 4.63 33.43
N GLU A 231 8.53 3.34 33.35
CA GLU A 231 7.89 2.72 32.18
C GLU A 231 6.46 3.21 31.94
N ARG A 232 5.86 3.99 32.84
CA ARG A 232 4.56 4.66 32.55
C ARG A 232 4.70 5.94 31.77
N TYR A 233 5.90 6.52 31.71
CA TYR A 233 6.15 7.73 30.96
C TYR A 233 6.57 7.37 29.54
N ARG A 234 5.96 8.03 28.56
CA ARG A 234 6.29 7.92 27.14
C ARG A 234 6.66 9.30 26.63
N ALA A 235 7.68 9.36 25.79
CA ALA A 235 8.00 10.57 25.04
C ALA A 235 7.12 10.63 23.80
N ALA A 236 6.66 11.84 23.46
CA ALA A 236 5.94 12.07 22.21
C ALA A 236 6.94 12.52 21.14
N ALA A 237 7.28 11.62 20.22
CA ALA A 237 7.98 11.96 19.00
C ALA A 237 7.01 12.70 18.06
N LEU A 238 7.44 13.85 17.53
CA LEU A 238 6.69 14.72 16.64
C LEU A 238 7.22 14.58 15.21
N TYR A 239 6.33 14.49 14.23
CA TYR A 239 6.71 14.25 12.84
C TYR A 239 6.36 15.42 11.92
N SER A 240 7.07 15.53 10.80
CA SER A 240 6.93 16.60 9.80
C SER A 240 5.52 16.71 9.20
N ASP A 241 4.72 15.65 9.28
CA ASP A 241 3.32 15.66 8.87
C ASP A 241 2.35 16.13 9.97
N GLY A 242 2.85 16.50 11.14
CA GLY A 242 2.07 16.90 12.32
C GLY A 242 1.50 15.74 13.13
N SER A 243 1.76 14.49 12.73
CA SER A 243 1.43 13.32 13.53
C SER A 243 2.40 13.17 14.72
N ARG A 244 2.07 12.25 15.63
CA ARG A 244 2.89 11.97 16.82
C ARG A 244 2.91 10.48 17.14
N ALA A 245 3.99 10.02 17.75
CA ALA A 245 4.11 8.67 18.26
C ALA A 245 4.57 8.66 19.72
N GLN A 246 3.99 7.77 20.51
CA GLN A 246 4.49 7.49 21.86
C GLN A 246 5.67 6.52 21.77
N LYS A 247 6.76 6.85 22.47
CA LYS A 247 8.02 6.10 22.46
C LYS A 247 8.45 5.78 23.89
N ARG A 248 8.94 4.56 24.13
CA ARG A 248 9.70 4.24 25.35
C ARG A 248 10.96 5.10 25.41
N VAL A 249 11.49 5.27 26.61
CA VAL A 249 12.75 5.94 26.84
C VAL A 249 13.69 5.00 27.58
N ASP A 250 14.86 4.77 27.02
CA ASP A 250 15.97 4.07 27.65
C ASP A 250 16.68 5.05 28.58
N TRP A 251 16.42 4.94 29.88
CA TRP A 251 16.92 5.85 30.91
C TRP A 251 18.33 5.50 31.39
N ASP A 252 19.18 6.50 31.54
CA ASP A 252 20.44 6.36 32.28
C ASP A 252 20.18 6.50 33.79
N LEU A 253 20.11 5.36 34.48
CA LEU A 253 19.85 5.29 35.92
C LEU A 253 21.12 5.21 36.77
N SER A 254 22.31 5.32 36.17
CA SER A 254 23.60 5.12 36.86
C SER A 254 23.84 6.04 38.06
N HIS A 255 23.15 7.17 38.12
CA HIS A 255 23.25 8.17 39.18
C HIS A 255 22.00 8.31 40.06
N VAL A 256 20.98 7.47 39.84
CA VAL A 256 19.72 7.50 40.60
C VAL A 256 19.79 6.50 41.75
N ASP A 257 19.54 6.98 42.96
CA ASP A 257 19.39 6.15 44.16
C ASP A 257 17.92 6.15 44.59
N PHE A 258 17.18 5.11 44.20
CA PHE A 258 15.75 5.01 44.47
C PHE A 258 15.41 4.81 45.97
N GLU A 259 16.40 4.46 46.81
CA GLU A 259 16.22 4.37 48.26
C GLU A 259 16.29 5.74 48.95
N LYS A 260 16.82 6.75 48.25
CA LYS A 260 16.97 8.11 48.78
C LYS A 260 15.94 9.04 48.15
N LYS A 261 15.02 9.52 48.99
CA LYS A 261 14.11 10.60 48.59
C LYS A 261 14.91 11.81 48.15
N GLY A 262 14.59 12.33 46.98
CA GLY A 262 15.43 13.35 46.36
C GLY A 262 14.95 13.76 44.99
N THR A 263 15.73 14.64 44.38
CA THR A 263 15.52 15.10 43.02
C THR A 263 16.80 14.86 42.23
N TYR A 264 16.66 14.16 41.11
CA TYR A 264 17.78 13.70 40.28
C TYR A 264 17.59 14.26 38.86
N PRO A 265 18.63 14.87 38.25
CA PRO A 265 18.62 15.08 36.81
C PRO A 265 18.65 13.72 36.13
N LEU A 266 17.74 13.49 35.21
CA LEU A 266 17.61 12.21 34.51
C LEU A 266 17.67 12.45 33.00
N LYS A 267 18.49 11.65 32.32
CA LYS A 267 18.62 11.65 30.87
C LYS A 267 18.24 10.28 30.34
N GLY A 268 17.70 10.26 29.13
CA GLY A 268 17.41 9.03 28.43
C GLY A 268 17.42 9.25 26.92
N ARG A 269 17.31 8.17 26.18
CA ARG A 269 17.18 8.19 24.72
C ARG A 269 15.87 7.53 24.33
N LEU A 270 15.23 8.01 23.28
CA LEU A 270 14.09 7.33 22.69
C LEU A 270 14.51 5.92 22.31
N HIS A 271 13.73 4.95 22.76
CA HIS A 271 13.92 3.55 22.43
C HIS A 271 13.54 3.30 20.97
N GLN A 272 14.36 2.53 20.28
CA GLN A 272 14.12 2.09 18.90
C GLN A 272 14.72 0.71 18.71
N GLU A 273 13.89 -0.24 18.27
CA GLU A 273 14.34 -1.56 17.84
C GLU A 273 15.05 -1.44 16.49
N HIS A 274 16.07 -2.27 16.26
CA HIS A 274 16.83 -2.31 15.01
C HIS A 274 16.60 -3.62 14.26
N TYR A 275 16.13 -3.54 13.01
CA TYR A 275 15.89 -4.69 12.14
C TYR A 275 16.60 -4.51 10.80
N ALA A 276 17.85 -4.98 10.71
CA ALA A 276 18.58 -5.01 9.45
C ALA A 276 17.86 -5.90 8.43
N PHE A 277 17.56 -5.36 7.25
CA PHE A 277 17.01 -6.14 6.15
C PHE A 277 18.12 -6.91 5.40
N PRO A 278 17.94 -8.20 5.09
CA PRO A 278 16.82 -9.06 5.53
C PRO A 278 17.01 -9.64 6.94
N ILE A 279 15.90 -9.80 7.67
CA ILE A 279 15.88 -10.47 8.98
C ILE A 279 15.84 -12.01 8.84
N ALA A 280 15.37 -12.53 7.70
CA ALA A 280 15.39 -13.94 7.37
C ALA A 280 15.49 -14.12 5.85
N PHE A 281 16.59 -14.71 5.39
CA PHE A 281 16.81 -15.03 3.98
C PHE A 281 15.91 -16.18 3.52
N ASP A 282 15.46 -16.14 2.27
CA ASP A 282 14.66 -17.20 1.63
C ASP A 282 13.38 -17.54 2.42
N ARG A 283 12.82 -16.50 3.08
CA ARG A 283 11.54 -16.53 3.79
C ARG A 283 10.65 -15.47 3.16
N ALA A 284 9.68 -15.92 2.38
CA ALA A 284 8.67 -15.07 1.77
C ALA A 284 7.38 -15.05 2.62
N ASP A 285 6.50 -14.11 2.33
CA ASP A 285 5.16 -14.02 2.93
C ASP A 285 5.16 -14.11 4.48
N PRO A 286 5.98 -13.30 5.18
CA PRO A 286 6.17 -13.47 6.61
C PRO A 286 4.98 -12.98 7.44
N CYS A 287 4.48 -13.84 8.32
CA CYS A 287 3.50 -13.51 9.33
C CYS A 287 4.12 -13.58 10.72
N ILE A 288 3.96 -12.51 11.50
CA ILE A 288 4.22 -12.52 12.94
C ILE A 288 2.88 -12.51 13.67
N GLY A 289 2.64 -13.52 14.50
CA GLY A 289 1.46 -13.64 15.35
C GLY A 289 1.80 -13.48 16.82
N ARG A 290 0.80 -13.13 17.64
CA ARG A 290 0.92 -13.14 19.11
C ARG A 290 -0.08 -14.12 19.69
N TRP A 291 0.39 -15.02 20.55
CA TRP A 291 -0.44 -16.01 21.22
C TRP A 291 0.04 -16.26 22.64
N GLN A 292 -0.89 -16.21 23.61
CA GLN A 292 -0.63 -16.46 25.05
C GLN A 292 0.61 -15.74 25.61
N GLY A 293 0.83 -14.48 25.21
CA GLY A 293 1.92 -13.63 25.71
C GLY A 293 3.26 -13.80 24.99
N LYS A 294 3.34 -14.66 23.98
CA LYS A 294 4.54 -14.85 23.14
C LYS A 294 4.30 -14.43 21.70
N TYR A 295 5.39 -14.22 20.96
CA TYR A 295 5.38 -13.95 19.53
C TYR A 295 5.81 -15.19 18.75
N TYR A 296 5.25 -15.34 17.55
CA TYR A 296 5.53 -16.44 16.65
C TYR A 296 5.81 -15.90 15.24
N PHE A 297 6.81 -16.44 14.56
CA PHE A 297 7.11 -16.13 13.16
C PHE A 297 6.90 -17.38 12.31
N ILE A 298 6.24 -17.20 11.18
CA ILE A 298 6.03 -18.23 10.16
C ILE A 298 6.08 -17.56 8.78
N ALA A 299 6.55 -18.29 7.77
CA ALA A 299 6.78 -17.76 6.44
C ALA A 299 6.84 -18.89 5.41
N THR A 300 6.60 -18.56 4.14
CA THR A 300 6.87 -19.43 2.99
C THR A 300 8.38 -19.71 2.91
N ASN A 301 8.76 -20.99 2.77
CA ASN A 301 10.16 -21.40 2.64
C ASN A 301 10.59 -21.47 1.17
N ASP A 302 11.13 -20.37 0.64
CA ASP A 302 11.64 -20.35 -0.74
C ASP A 302 12.94 -21.19 -0.89
N ALA A 303 13.64 -21.49 0.22
CA ALA A 303 14.93 -22.19 0.20
C ALA A 303 14.83 -23.67 -0.21
N ASP A 304 13.67 -24.30 -0.03
CA ASP A 304 13.45 -25.71 -0.34
C ASP A 304 12.43 -25.94 -1.46
N GLY A 305 12.04 -24.88 -2.18
CA GLY A 305 10.99 -24.97 -3.19
C GLY A 305 9.59 -25.09 -2.59
N ASN A 306 9.39 -24.58 -1.38
CA ASN A 306 8.09 -24.39 -0.74
C ASN A 306 7.48 -25.74 -0.30
N HIS A 307 8.34 -26.63 0.21
CA HIS A 307 7.97 -27.97 0.65
C HIS A 307 7.79 -28.09 2.17
N THR A 308 8.23 -27.08 2.94
CA THR A 308 8.10 -27.07 4.39
C THR A 308 7.69 -25.71 4.94
N LEU A 309 7.00 -25.72 6.08
CA LEU A 309 6.75 -24.55 6.91
C LEU A 309 7.43 -24.71 8.27
N TYR A 310 8.16 -23.68 8.68
CA TYR A 310 8.83 -23.62 9.97
C TYR A 310 8.25 -22.50 10.84
N ILE A 311 8.12 -22.76 12.13
CA ILE A 311 7.71 -21.79 13.15
C ILE A 311 8.87 -21.42 14.06
N ARG A 312 8.95 -20.15 14.45
CA ARG A 312 9.83 -19.64 15.52
C ARG A 312 8.98 -19.08 16.66
N GLU A 313 9.51 -19.09 17.88
CA GLU A 313 8.89 -18.51 19.07
C GLU A 313 9.89 -17.58 19.79
N GLY A 314 9.39 -16.48 20.35
CA GLY A 314 10.16 -15.58 21.23
C GLY A 314 9.25 -14.84 22.20
N ASP A 315 9.82 -14.33 23.30
CA ASP A 315 9.08 -13.48 24.25
C ASP A 315 8.93 -12.04 23.71
N SER A 316 9.71 -11.69 22.68
CA SER A 316 9.65 -10.42 21.96
C SER A 316 9.92 -10.59 20.46
N ILE A 317 9.58 -9.58 19.65
CA ILE A 317 9.86 -9.58 18.20
C ILE A 317 11.37 -9.59 17.90
N PRO A 318 12.25 -8.85 18.63
CA PRO A 318 13.70 -8.97 18.43
C PRO A 318 14.24 -10.40 18.62
N GLU A 319 13.71 -11.14 19.58
CA GLU A 319 14.12 -12.54 19.82
C GLU A 319 13.76 -13.46 18.64
N LEU A 320 12.63 -13.21 17.95
CA LEU A 320 12.21 -14.01 16.79
C LEU A 320 13.21 -14.01 15.64
N VAL A 321 13.97 -12.92 15.47
CA VAL A 321 14.95 -12.77 14.37
C VAL A 321 16.00 -13.88 14.41
N THR A 322 16.39 -14.32 15.61
CA THR A 322 17.43 -15.34 15.81
C THR A 322 16.93 -16.63 16.46
N ALA A 323 15.63 -16.70 16.76
CA ALA A 323 15.01 -17.88 17.34
C ALA A 323 15.13 -19.11 16.41
N LYS A 324 15.21 -20.28 17.03
CA LYS A 324 15.32 -21.55 16.33
C LYS A 324 14.04 -21.84 15.53
N GLU A 325 14.21 -22.37 14.32
CA GLU A 325 13.12 -22.88 13.50
C GLU A 325 12.72 -24.30 13.93
N HIS A 326 11.40 -24.52 14.03
CA HIS A 326 10.78 -25.80 14.32
C HIS A 326 9.88 -26.20 13.15
N LEU A 327 10.10 -27.40 12.60
CA LEU A 327 9.28 -27.90 11.49
C LEU A 327 7.83 -28.06 11.94
N LEU A 328 6.92 -27.43 11.22
CA LEU A 328 5.49 -27.43 11.53
C LEU A 328 4.68 -28.30 10.57
N LEU A 329 4.95 -28.13 9.27
CA LEU A 329 4.28 -28.84 8.18
C LEU A 329 5.29 -29.16 7.08
N ASP A 330 5.11 -30.31 6.44
CA ASP A 330 5.90 -30.74 5.29
C ASP A 330 4.98 -31.37 4.24
N SER A 331 5.48 -31.50 3.01
CA SER A 331 4.74 -32.04 1.87
C SER A 331 4.62 -33.57 1.84
N GLU A 332 5.01 -34.27 2.91
CA GLU A 332 5.05 -35.73 2.96
C GLU A 332 4.06 -36.31 3.99
N THR A 333 3.68 -35.51 5.00
CA THR A 333 2.89 -35.98 6.14
C THR A 333 1.44 -36.26 5.81
N TYR A 334 0.83 -35.50 4.88
CA TYR A 334 -0.58 -35.62 4.52
C TYR A 334 -0.74 -35.78 3.01
N GLU A 335 -1.53 -36.77 2.55
CA GLU A 335 -1.71 -37.12 1.13
C GLU A 335 -2.19 -35.96 0.25
N GLY A 336 -2.98 -35.02 0.79
CA GLY A 336 -3.49 -33.86 0.06
C GLY A 336 -2.60 -32.60 0.12
N ILE A 337 -1.44 -32.70 0.77
CA ILE A 337 -0.53 -31.57 1.04
C ILE A 337 0.83 -31.97 0.46
N GLY A 338 0.96 -31.86 -0.87
CA GLY A 338 2.08 -32.36 -1.67
C GLY A 338 3.11 -31.31 -2.08
N GLY A 339 2.90 -30.02 -1.79
CA GLY A 339 3.87 -28.96 -2.04
C GLY A 339 3.24 -27.58 -2.10
N LEU A 340 4.06 -26.60 -2.50
CA LEU A 340 3.69 -25.17 -2.59
C LEU A 340 3.04 -24.66 -1.30
N LEU A 341 3.63 -24.99 -0.15
CA LEU A 341 3.14 -24.52 1.14
C LEU A 341 3.37 -23.02 1.24
N TRP A 342 2.32 -22.24 1.00
CA TRP A 342 2.41 -20.80 0.80
C TRP A 342 1.66 -20.00 1.86
N ALA A 343 2.21 -18.84 2.17
CA ALA A 343 1.60 -17.74 2.90
C ALA A 343 0.87 -18.15 4.20
N PRO A 344 1.58 -18.81 5.14
CA PRO A 344 0.97 -19.14 6.42
C PRO A 344 0.72 -17.90 7.28
N GLU A 345 -0.49 -17.78 7.84
CA GLU A 345 -0.90 -16.69 8.73
C GLU A 345 -1.49 -17.18 10.04
N PHE A 346 -1.12 -16.52 11.15
CA PHE A 346 -1.70 -16.78 12.46
C PHE A 346 -2.98 -15.99 12.68
N HIS A 347 -4.06 -16.68 13.09
CA HIS A 347 -5.35 -16.06 13.39
C HIS A 347 -5.93 -16.59 14.70
N GLU A 348 -6.39 -15.70 15.57
CA GLU A 348 -7.16 -16.06 16.76
C GLU A 348 -8.66 -15.96 16.46
N ILE A 349 -9.37 -17.08 16.61
CA ILE A 349 -10.82 -17.17 16.41
C ILE A 349 -11.43 -17.84 17.64
N ASN A 350 -12.35 -17.16 18.30
CA ASN A 350 -13.03 -17.63 19.53
C ASN A 350 -12.06 -18.17 20.61
N GLY A 351 -10.92 -17.49 20.82
CA GLY A 351 -9.93 -17.85 21.84
C GLY A 351 -9.12 -19.11 21.51
N ARG A 352 -9.03 -19.47 20.23
CA ARG A 352 -8.22 -20.58 19.72
C ARG A 352 -7.35 -20.10 18.56
N LEU A 353 -6.12 -20.62 18.49
CA LEU A 353 -5.16 -20.27 17.44
C LEU A 353 -5.34 -21.17 16.21
N TYR A 354 -5.33 -20.53 15.03
CA TYR A 354 -5.41 -21.15 13.72
C TYR A 354 -4.25 -20.69 12.84
N ILE A 355 -3.88 -21.53 11.89
CA ILE A 355 -3.01 -21.16 10.77
C ILE A 355 -3.80 -21.31 9.48
N PHE A 356 -3.88 -20.22 8.72
CA PHE A 356 -4.38 -20.21 7.35
C PHE A 356 -3.18 -20.30 6.42
N HIS A 357 -3.22 -21.15 5.40
CA HIS A 357 -2.15 -21.26 4.41
C HIS A 357 -2.72 -21.79 3.09
N ALA A 358 -1.96 -21.75 2.01
CA ALA A 358 -2.29 -22.47 0.79
C ALA A 358 -1.40 -23.72 0.63
N ALA A 359 -1.95 -24.74 -0.03
CA ALA A 359 -1.20 -25.91 -0.46
C ALA A 359 -1.88 -26.59 -1.65
N THR A 360 -1.12 -27.41 -2.38
CA THR A 360 -1.59 -28.29 -3.44
C THR A 360 -1.36 -29.77 -3.11
N PRO A 361 -2.13 -30.72 -3.65
CA PRO A 361 -1.75 -32.14 -3.69
C PRO A 361 -0.49 -32.43 -4.54
N GLY A 362 0.01 -31.45 -5.30
CA GLY A 362 1.31 -31.52 -5.99
C GLY A 362 1.40 -30.69 -7.27
N GLU A 363 0.27 -30.35 -7.91
CA GLU A 363 0.20 -29.55 -9.13
C GLU A 363 -0.22 -28.11 -8.84
N PHE A 364 0.47 -27.12 -9.41
CA PHE A 364 0.19 -25.69 -9.17
C PHE A 364 -1.28 -25.27 -9.40
N TYR A 365 -1.97 -25.81 -10.40
CA TYR A 365 -3.37 -25.45 -10.69
C TYR A 365 -4.38 -26.03 -9.68
N TRP A 366 -3.92 -26.74 -8.66
CA TRP A 366 -4.71 -27.29 -7.56
C TRP A 366 -4.39 -26.63 -6.22
N GLU A 367 -3.74 -25.47 -6.25
CA GLU A 367 -3.45 -24.68 -5.06
C GLU A 367 -4.75 -24.16 -4.43
N GLU A 368 -5.00 -24.54 -3.17
CA GLU A 368 -6.21 -24.16 -2.45
C GLU A 368 -5.91 -23.70 -1.02
N SER A 369 -6.76 -22.84 -0.49
CA SER A 369 -6.66 -22.36 0.89
C SER A 369 -7.05 -23.44 1.89
N HIS A 370 -6.28 -23.55 2.97
CA HIS A 370 -6.41 -24.53 4.03
C HIS A 370 -6.29 -23.88 5.42
N VAL A 371 -6.86 -24.54 6.42
CA VAL A 371 -6.83 -24.11 7.82
C VAL A 371 -6.37 -25.25 8.73
N MET A 372 -5.41 -24.96 9.60
CA MET A 372 -4.96 -25.81 10.70
C MET A 372 -5.39 -25.19 12.04
N ALA A 373 -5.80 -26.01 13.00
CA ALA A 373 -6.25 -25.56 14.32
C ALA A 373 -5.37 -26.14 15.43
N LEU A 374 -4.83 -25.28 16.30
CA LEU A 374 -4.11 -25.72 17.49
C LEU A 374 -5.08 -26.37 18.48
N LYS A 375 -4.79 -27.54 19.02
CA LYS A 375 -5.66 -28.17 20.03
C LYS A 375 -5.72 -27.35 21.33
N GLU A 376 -6.76 -27.53 22.13
CA GLU A 376 -6.88 -26.88 23.43
C GLU A 376 -5.69 -27.24 24.33
N GLY A 377 -5.02 -26.21 24.89
CA GLY A 377 -3.80 -26.38 25.69
C GLY A 377 -2.57 -26.82 24.90
N GLY A 378 -2.62 -26.82 23.56
CA GLY A 378 -1.51 -27.19 22.70
C GLY A 378 -0.37 -26.17 22.70
N ASN A 379 0.82 -26.65 22.34
CA ASN A 379 2.01 -25.84 22.13
C ASN A 379 2.18 -25.53 20.62
N PRO A 380 2.19 -24.25 20.19
CA PRO A 380 2.37 -23.88 18.79
C PRO A 380 3.63 -24.46 18.12
N LEU A 381 4.72 -24.70 18.87
CA LEU A 381 5.96 -25.31 18.36
C LEU A 381 5.87 -26.83 18.15
N CYS A 382 4.80 -27.47 18.62
CA CYS A 382 4.60 -28.91 18.56
C CYS A 382 3.69 -29.24 17.37
N ARG A 383 4.25 -29.80 16.28
CA ARG A 383 3.47 -30.11 15.07
C ARG A 383 2.29 -31.05 15.34
N GLU A 384 2.44 -31.99 16.29
CA GLU A 384 1.39 -32.94 16.67
C GLU A 384 0.23 -32.30 17.44
N ASP A 385 0.38 -31.05 17.88
CA ASP A 385 -0.68 -30.29 18.54
C ASP A 385 -1.61 -29.58 17.56
N TRP A 386 -1.22 -29.53 16.27
CA TRP A 386 -2.03 -28.97 15.20
C TRP A 386 -2.88 -30.03 14.51
N SER A 387 -4.08 -29.66 14.10
CA SER A 387 -4.90 -30.51 13.24
C SER A 387 -4.27 -30.67 11.85
N ALA A 388 -4.63 -31.74 11.15
CA ALA A 388 -4.39 -31.82 9.71
C ALA A 388 -5.00 -30.58 9.00
N PRO A 389 -4.36 -30.08 7.93
CA PRO A 389 -4.93 -29.00 7.13
C PRO A 389 -6.31 -29.37 6.59
N LYS A 390 -7.27 -28.46 6.75
CA LYS A 390 -8.62 -28.59 6.20
C LYS A 390 -8.84 -27.56 5.12
N ARG A 391 -9.20 -27.99 3.92
CA ARG A 391 -9.54 -27.09 2.82
C ARG A 391 -10.70 -26.18 3.19
N VAL A 392 -10.62 -24.91 2.82
CA VAL A 392 -11.70 -23.95 3.00
C VAL A 392 -12.79 -24.19 1.95
N VAL A 393 -14.04 -24.27 2.39
CA VAL A 393 -15.21 -24.59 1.56
C VAL A 393 -16.32 -23.55 1.72
N ARG A 394 -17.26 -23.54 0.77
CA ARG A 394 -18.48 -22.75 0.84
C ARG A 394 -19.38 -23.23 1.99
N LYS A 395 -20.40 -22.42 2.31
CA LYS A 395 -21.37 -22.71 3.40
C LYS A 395 -22.09 -24.06 3.29
N ASP A 396 -22.27 -24.59 2.07
CA ASP A 396 -22.89 -25.89 1.81
C ASP A 396 -21.89 -27.05 1.75
N GLY A 397 -20.59 -26.78 1.99
CA GLY A 397 -19.51 -27.75 1.93
C GLY A 397 -18.92 -27.97 0.53
N SER A 398 -19.39 -27.26 -0.50
CA SER A 398 -18.80 -27.31 -1.84
C SER A 398 -17.53 -26.47 -1.97
N ASP A 399 -16.72 -26.76 -2.99
CA ASP A 399 -15.43 -26.09 -3.20
C ASP A 399 -15.59 -24.60 -3.55
N ILE A 400 -14.63 -23.78 -3.14
CA ILE A 400 -14.65 -22.34 -3.43
C ILE A 400 -14.42 -22.07 -4.91
N CYS A 401 -13.49 -22.80 -5.52
CA CYS A 401 -13.07 -22.66 -6.91
C CYS A 401 -13.07 -24.01 -7.64
N GLU A 402 -12.97 -24.00 -8.97
CA GLU A 402 -12.86 -25.22 -9.77
C GLU A 402 -11.39 -25.68 -9.85
N ALA A 403 -11.03 -26.70 -9.06
CA ALA A 403 -9.67 -27.22 -9.01
C ALA A 403 -9.16 -27.68 -10.39
N GLY A 404 -7.88 -27.40 -10.68
CA GLY A 404 -7.26 -27.62 -11.99
C GLY A 404 -7.54 -26.50 -13.00
N LYS A 405 -8.39 -25.52 -12.66
CA LYS A 405 -8.67 -24.33 -13.50
C LYS A 405 -8.49 -23.02 -12.76
N GLU A 406 -8.78 -23.03 -11.47
CA GLU A 406 -8.71 -21.89 -10.57
C GLU A 406 -7.94 -22.27 -9.30
N ILE A 407 -7.34 -21.28 -8.65
CA ILE A 407 -6.63 -21.44 -7.38
C ILE A 407 -7.13 -20.44 -6.35
N THR A 408 -6.99 -20.79 -5.07
CA THR A 408 -7.24 -19.90 -3.93
C THR A 408 -6.04 -19.88 -2.99
N LEU A 409 -5.56 -18.69 -2.63
CA LEU A 409 -4.40 -18.51 -1.76
C LEU A 409 -4.51 -17.23 -0.92
N ASP A 410 -3.57 -17.05 0.00
CA ASP A 410 -3.39 -15.84 0.80
C ASP A 410 -4.64 -15.44 1.58
N MET A 411 -5.28 -16.43 2.22
CA MET A 411 -6.51 -16.19 2.97
C MET A 411 -6.21 -15.61 4.35
N THR A 412 -6.54 -14.34 4.54
CA THR A 412 -6.47 -13.67 5.84
C THR A 412 -7.83 -13.64 6.52
N CYS A 413 -7.85 -13.76 7.84
CA CYS A 413 -9.06 -13.67 8.67
C CYS A 413 -8.99 -12.46 9.61
N PHE A 414 -10.13 -11.81 9.86
CA PHE A 414 -10.18 -10.74 10.86
C PHE A 414 -11.57 -10.58 11.48
N PRO A 415 -11.65 -10.22 12.78
CA PRO A 415 -12.89 -9.82 13.40
C PRO A 415 -13.25 -8.38 13.02
N TRP A 416 -14.51 -8.14 12.68
CA TRP A 416 -15.05 -6.80 12.47
C TRP A 416 -16.52 -6.72 12.87
N GLN A 417 -16.86 -5.76 13.74
CA GLN A 417 -18.23 -5.51 14.19
C GLN A 417 -19.00 -6.75 14.71
N GLY A 418 -18.29 -7.68 15.38
CA GLY A 418 -18.88 -8.87 16.00
C GLY A 418 -18.94 -10.11 15.10
N GLU A 419 -18.48 -10.00 13.86
CA GLU A 419 -18.44 -11.09 12.88
C GLU A 419 -16.97 -11.37 12.48
N TYR A 420 -16.69 -12.54 11.92
CA TYR A 420 -15.40 -12.83 11.29
C TYR A 420 -15.55 -12.77 9.77
N TYR A 421 -14.57 -12.13 9.13
CA TYR A 421 -14.46 -12.03 7.69
C TYR A 421 -13.17 -12.69 7.24
N VAL A 422 -13.20 -13.26 6.03
CA VAL A 422 -12.00 -13.68 5.31
C VAL A 422 -11.89 -12.92 4.01
N VAL A 423 -10.66 -12.55 3.66
CA VAL A 423 -10.31 -12.03 2.33
C VAL A 423 -9.21 -12.92 1.77
N TRP A 424 -9.30 -13.29 0.50
CA TRP A 424 -8.31 -14.14 -0.16
C TRP A 424 -8.09 -13.72 -1.61
N SER A 425 -6.99 -14.21 -2.18
CA SER A 425 -6.67 -14.12 -3.59
C SER A 425 -7.22 -15.33 -4.34
N GLN A 426 -7.92 -15.11 -5.45
CA GLN A 426 -8.38 -16.19 -6.32
C GLN A 426 -8.07 -15.86 -7.78
N ARG A 427 -7.44 -16.82 -8.48
CA ARG A 427 -7.05 -16.67 -9.88
C ARG A 427 -7.66 -17.74 -10.75
N GLN A 428 -8.23 -17.33 -11.88
CA GLN A 428 -8.69 -18.22 -12.93
C GLN A 428 -7.65 -18.31 -14.04
N PHE A 429 -7.26 -19.53 -14.42
CA PHE A 429 -6.35 -19.82 -15.54
C PHE A 429 -7.08 -20.34 -16.77
N LEU A 430 -8.14 -21.15 -16.58
CA LEU A 430 -8.89 -21.79 -17.65
C LEU A 430 -10.36 -21.36 -17.64
N PRO A 431 -11.00 -21.17 -18.81
CA PRO A 431 -10.44 -21.33 -20.16
C PRO A 431 -9.51 -20.18 -20.59
N LYS A 432 -9.41 -19.12 -19.78
CA LYS A 432 -8.55 -17.97 -19.99
C LYS A 432 -8.04 -17.45 -18.65
N ASP A 433 -6.80 -16.99 -18.64
CA ASP A 433 -6.19 -16.32 -17.49
C ASP A 433 -6.80 -14.94 -17.29
N LEU A 434 -7.52 -14.76 -16.18
CA LEU A 434 -8.15 -13.50 -15.79
C LEU A 434 -7.35 -12.75 -14.72
N GLY A 435 -6.30 -13.37 -14.19
CA GLY A 435 -5.49 -12.86 -13.11
C GLY A 435 -6.03 -13.20 -11.74
N ALA A 436 -5.32 -12.75 -10.72
CA ALA A 436 -5.71 -12.92 -9.33
C ALA A 436 -6.48 -11.70 -8.85
N TRP A 437 -7.65 -11.93 -8.25
CA TRP A 437 -8.52 -10.90 -7.70
C TRP A 437 -8.76 -11.17 -6.21
N LEU A 438 -9.10 -10.12 -5.46
CA LEU A 438 -9.46 -10.26 -4.06
C LEU A 438 -10.95 -10.54 -3.91
N TYR A 439 -11.30 -11.49 -3.06
CA TYR A 439 -12.67 -11.81 -2.67
C TYR A 439 -12.84 -11.70 -1.17
N ILE A 440 -14.05 -11.37 -0.72
CA ILE A 440 -14.43 -11.29 0.69
C ILE A 440 -15.66 -12.14 0.99
N ALA A 441 -15.70 -12.78 2.16
CA ALA A 441 -16.88 -13.46 2.69
C ALA A 441 -16.86 -13.42 4.23
N LYS A 442 -18.02 -13.70 4.84
CA LYS A 442 -18.08 -14.03 6.27
C LYS A 442 -17.57 -15.45 6.50
N LEU A 443 -16.92 -15.68 7.63
CA LEU A 443 -16.37 -16.97 8.04
C LEU A 443 -17.17 -17.56 9.22
N ASP A 444 -17.36 -18.88 9.23
CA ASP A 444 -17.95 -19.59 10.37
C ASP A 444 -16.90 -19.72 11.48
N PRO A 445 -17.08 -19.10 12.65
CA PRO A 445 -16.07 -19.17 13.71
C PRO A 445 -16.04 -20.54 14.43
N GLU A 446 -17.09 -21.36 14.31
CA GLU A 446 -17.13 -22.71 14.90
C GLU A 446 -16.46 -23.74 13.97
N GLU A 447 -16.56 -23.51 12.66
CA GLU A 447 -15.84 -24.27 11.64
C GLU A 447 -15.05 -23.33 10.72
N PRO A 448 -13.89 -22.76 11.15
CA PRO A 448 -13.13 -21.73 10.40
C PRO A 448 -12.61 -22.12 9.01
N TRP A 449 -12.88 -23.35 8.56
CA TRP A 449 -12.70 -23.81 7.18
C TRP A 449 -14.00 -23.72 6.34
N LYS A 450 -15.05 -23.06 6.83
CA LYS A 450 -16.33 -22.86 6.12
C LYS A 450 -16.69 -21.37 6.03
N LEU A 451 -17.07 -20.94 4.83
CA LEU A 451 -17.67 -19.62 4.64
C LEU A 451 -19.13 -19.61 5.14
N LEU A 452 -19.61 -18.47 5.64
CA LEU A 452 -21.03 -18.24 5.99
C LEU A 452 -21.82 -17.56 4.87
N THR A 453 -21.13 -16.84 3.97
CA THR A 453 -21.74 -16.14 2.85
C THR A 453 -21.09 -16.57 1.54
N ASP A 454 -21.75 -16.23 0.43
CA ASP A 454 -21.15 -16.41 -0.89
C ASP A 454 -19.98 -15.41 -1.06
N PRO A 455 -18.89 -15.79 -1.76
CA PRO A 455 -17.81 -14.89 -2.11
C PRO A 455 -18.28 -13.61 -2.83
N VAL A 456 -17.76 -12.46 -2.41
CA VAL A 456 -17.96 -11.17 -3.08
C VAL A 456 -16.64 -10.70 -3.68
N LEU A 457 -16.62 -10.36 -4.97
CA LEU A 457 -15.46 -9.74 -5.61
C LEU A 457 -15.20 -8.37 -4.99
N LEU A 458 -14.02 -8.18 -4.42
CA LEU A 458 -13.64 -6.98 -3.69
C LEU A 458 -12.72 -6.07 -4.51
N SER A 459 -11.69 -6.63 -5.16
CA SER A 459 -10.70 -5.84 -5.90
C SER A 459 -10.15 -6.59 -7.10
N LYS A 460 -9.86 -5.82 -8.16
CA LYS A 460 -9.17 -6.25 -9.38
C LYS A 460 -7.91 -5.40 -9.59
N PRO A 461 -6.87 -5.93 -10.27
CA PRO A 461 -5.65 -5.20 -10.63
C PRO A 461 -5.91 -4.22 -11.79
N GLU A 462 -6.69 -3.17 -11.50
CA GLU A 462 -7.20 -2.23 -12.50
C GLU A 462 -6.25 -1.07 -12.80
N TYR A 463 -5.18 -0.85 -12.04
CA TYR A 463 -4.23 0.24 -12.28
C TYR A 463 -2.94 -0.27 -12.92
N GLY A 464 -2.24 0.60 -13.65
CA GLY A 464 -0.95 0.27 -14.28
C GLY A 464 0.09 -0.28 -13.29
N TRP A 465 0.07 0.14 -12.02
CA TRP A 465 0.94 -0.41 -10.97
C TRP A 465 0.52 -1.80 -10.48
N ALA A 466 -0.75 -2.19 -10.63
CA ALA A 466 -1.26 -3.50 -10.21
C ALA A 466 -1.24 -4.51 -11.36
N ASN A 467 -1.40 -4.02 -12.59
CA ASN A 467 -1.37 -4.79 -13.84
C ASN A 467 -0.01 -4.63 -14.53
N ASN A 468 1.07 -4.89 -13.78
CA ASN A 468 2.43 -4.75 -14.25
C ASN A 468 3.15 -6.10 -14.19
N HIS A 469 3.70 -6.55 -15.33
CA HIS A 469 4.27 -7.88 -15.57
C HIS A 469 3.30 -9.06 -15.37
N THR A 470 2.43 -9.02 -14.36
CA THR A 470 1.30 -9.92 -14.11
C THR A 470 0.14 -9.11 -13.50
N PHE A 471 -1.10 -9.51 -13.78
CA PHE A 471 -2.31 -8.84 -13.33
C PHE A 471 -2.84 -9.56 -12.08
N VAL A 472 -2.33 -9.15 -10.93
CA VAL A 472 -2.55 -9.80 -9.62
C VAL A 472 -2.90 -8.73 -8.59
N ASP A 473 -3.95 -8.99 -7.80
CA ASP A 473 -4.09 -8.50 -6.43
C ASP A 473 -4.10 -9.75 -5.51
N GLU A 474 -3.17 -9.83 -4.56
CA GLU A 474 -2.97 -10.97 -3.64
C GLU A 474 -2.46 -10.52 -2.26
N GLY A 475 -2.10 -11.45 -1.37
CA GLY A 475 -1.56 -11.14 -0.03
C GLY A 475 -2.36 -10.12 0.79
N PRO A 476 -3.71 -10.21 0.89
CA PRO A 476 -4.50 -9.27 1.67
C PRO A 476 -4.18 -9.43 3.17
N PHE A 477 -4.07 -8.32 3.91
CA PHE A 477 -3.97 -8.35 5.37
C PHE A 477 -4.70 -7.18 6.02
N ALA A 478 -5.54 -7.49 7.02
CA ALA A 478 -6.38 -6.50 7.67
C ALA A 478 -5.65 -5.77 8.82
N LEU A 479 -5.81 -4.45 8.86
CA LEU A 479 -5.32 -3.55 9.89
C LEU A 479 -6.47 -2.67 10.43
N PRO A 480 -7.25 -3.17 11.41
CA PRO A 480 -8.26 -2.40 12.10
C PRO A 480 -7.64 -1.23 12.90
N ARG A 481 -8.18 -0.02 12.74
CA ARG A 481 -7.73 1.18 13.47
C ARG A 481 -8.88 2.12 13.78
N GLY A 482 -9.33 2.11 15.03
CA GLY A 482 -10.45 2.95 15.47
C GLY A 482 -11.73 2.61 14.71
N ASP A 483 -12.31 3.58 14.01
CA ASP A 483 -13.51 3.39 13.17
C ASP A 483 -13.19 3.12 11.69
N LYS A 484 -11.92 2.85 11.36
CA LYS A 484 -11.48 2.47 10.01
C LYS A 484 -10.88 1.08 9.97
N LEU A 485 -11.08 0.41 8.85
CA LEU A 485 -10.42 -0.83 8.48
C LEU A 485 -9.54 -0.54 7.26
N TYR A 486 -8.23 -0.64 7.42
CA TYR A 486 -7.30 -0.67 6.30
C TYR A 486 -7.06 -2.12 5.93
N LEU A 487 -7.18 -2.45 4.66
CA LEU A 487 -6.85 -3.77 4.13
C LEU A 487 -5.75 -3.55 3.09
N THR A 488 -4.52 -3.87 3.46
CA THR A 488 -3.41 -3.85 2.51
C THR A 488 -3.40 -5.13 1.71
N PHE A 489 -2.87 -5.07 0.50
CA PHE A 489 -2.74 -6.21 -0.39
C PHE A 489 -1.57 -5.94 -1.32
N SER A 490 -1.00 -6.98 -1.91
CA SER A 490 0.05 -6.84 -2.91
C SER A 490 -0.48 -6.98 -4.33
N SER A 491 0.24 -6.38 -5.27
CA SER A 491 -0.11 -6.45 -6.69
C SER A 491 1.12 -6.54 -7.57
N ALA A 492 0.89 -6.78 -8.87
CA ALA A 492 1.89 -7.00 -9.92
C ALA A 492 2.61 -8.36 -9.82
N ALA A 493 3.63 -8.58 -10.64
CA ALA A 493 4.44 -9.80 -10.55
C ALA A 493 5.33 -9.78 -9.31
N VAL A 494 5.69 -10.97 -8.81
CA VAL A 494 6.61 -11.18 -7.67
C VAL A 494 8.08 -10.95 -8.10
N ASP A 495 8.34 -9.76 -8.62
CA ASP A 495 9.63 -9.23 -9.03
C ASP A 495 9.75 -7.77 -8.56
N THR A 496 10.62 -6.98 -9.19
CA THR A 496 10.80 -5.56 -8.85
C THR A 496 9.55 -4.69 -9.03
N SER A 497 8.53 -5.18 -9.75
CA SER A 497 7.23 -4.53 -9.92
C SER A 497 6.28 -4.74 -8.75
N TYR A 498 6.56 -5.69 -7.84
CA TYR A 498 5.69 -6.00 -6.71
C TYR A 498 5.56 -4.81 -5.76
N VAL A 499 4.33 -4.51 -5.36
CA VAL A 499 3.98 -3.32 -4.56
C VAL A 499 2.89 -3.65 -3.54
N VAL A 500 2.68 -2.75 -2.57
CA VAL A 500 1.55 -2.82 -1.63
C VAL A 500 0.51 -1.74 -1.97
N GLY A 501 -0.70 -2.19 -2.30
CA GLY A 501 -1.92 -1.38 -2.40
C GLY A 501 -2.70 -1.32 -1.09
N MET A 502 -3.78 -0.52 -1.06
CA MET A 502 -4.62 -0.38 0.13
C MET A 502 -6.09 -0.15 -0.25
N LEU A 503 -6.98 -0.91 0.40
CA LEU A 503 -8.41 -0.64 0.49
C LEU A 503 -8.73 -0.06 1.87
N THR A 504 -9.71 0.83 1.95
CA THR A 504 -10.22 1.38 3.21
C THR A 504 -11.72 1.21 3.30
N ALA A 505 -12.20 0.71 4.44
CA ALA A 505 -13.62 0.69 4.80
C ALA A 505 -13.85 1.42 6.12
N GLU A 506 -15.05 1.99 6.29
CA GLU A 506 -15.47 2.65 7.52
C GLU A 506 -16.40 1.76 8.33
N LYS A 507 -16.35 1.90 9.65
CA LYS A 507 -17.26 1.22 10.57
C LYS A 507 -18.70 1.64 10.33
N GLY A 508 -19.61 0.67 10.46
CA GLY A 508 -21.02 0.85 10.16
C GLY A 508 -21.40 0.52 8.71
N ASN A 509 -20.43 0.48 7.79
CA ASN A 509 -20.66 0.04 6.41
C ASN A 509 -20.66 -1.50 6.31
N ASP A 510 -21.37 -2.02 5.32
CA ASP A 510 -21.39 -3.45 5.01
C ASP A 510 -20.13 -3.82 4.21
N LEU A 511 -19.25 -4.63 4.80
CA LEU A 511 -18.03 -5.08 4.13
C LEU A 511 -18.28 -5.98 2.92
N LEU A 512 -19.46 -6.58 2.80
CA LEU A 512 -19.86 -7.38 1.63
C LEU A 512 -20.43 -6.52 0.49
N ASP A 513 -20.55 -5.20 0.66
CA ASP A 513 -20.82 -4.27 -0.43
C ASP A 513 -19.49 -3.68 -0.93
N PRO A 514 -19.05 -3.97 -2.18
CA PRO A 514 -17.83 -3.40 -2.74
C PRO A 514 -17.80 -1.87 -2.73
N ALA A 515 -18.96 -1.20 -2.76
CA ALA A 515 -19.05 0.26 -2.69
C ALA A 515 -18.65 0.83 -1.32
N SER A 516 -18.60 0.00 -0.27
CA SER A 516 -18.12 0.35 1.06
C SER A 516 -16.59 0.53 1.12
N TRP A 517 -15.88 0.12 0.07
CA TRP A 517 -14.43 0.10 0.02
C TRP A 517 -13.86 1.16 -0.92
N GLN A 518 -12.90 1.93 -0.42
CA GLN A 518 -12.13 2.88 -1.21
C GLN A 518 -10.76 2.28 -1.54
N LYS A 519 -10.48 2.02 -2.83
CA LYS A 519 -9.14 1.64 -3.32
C LYS A 519 -8.27 2.87 -3.54
N LYS A 520 -7.09 2.92 -2.90
CA LYS A 520 -6.11 4.00 -3.11
C LYS A 520 -5.62 3.99 -4.56
N ASN A 521 -5.47 5.17 -5.18
CA ASN A 521 -5.12 5.29 -6.60
C ASN A 521 -3.68 4.84 -6.93
N TYR A 522 -2.80 4.75 -5.93
CA TYR A 522 -1.37 4.44 -6.05
C TYR A 522 -0.89 3.62 -4.84
N PRO A 523 0.20 2.85 -4.99
CA PRO A 523 0.73 1.99 -3.93
C PRO A 523 1.29 2.79 -2.76
N ILE A 524 1.29 2.20 -1.56
CA ILE A 524 1.84 2.75 -0.32
C ILE A 524 3.23 2.21 0.03
N LEU A 525 3.70 1.18 -0.69
CA LEU A 525 5.06 0.64 -0.58
C LEU A 525 5.50 0.11 -1.95
N THR A 526 6.72 0.46 -2.37
CA THR A 526 7.29 0.09 -3.68
C THR A 526 8.80 -0.13 -3.58
N SER A 527 9.41 -0.67 -4.63
CA SER A 527 10.88 -0.72 -4.80
C SER A 527 11.60 0.63 -4.74
N ARG A 528 10.86 1.76 -4.76
CA ARG A 528 11.42 3.11 -4.64
C ARG A 528 11.31 3.70 -3.24
N SER A 529 10.61 3.02 -2.34
CA SER A 529 10.36 3.49 -0.98
C SER A 529 11.61 3.41 -0.11
N VAL A 530 12.40 2.33 -0.24
CA VAL A 530 13.64 2.12 0.51
C VAL A 530 14.70 1.56 -0.42
N GLU A 531 15.89 2.16 -0.42
CA GLU A 531 17.00 1.74 -1.28
C GLU A 531 17.45 0.31 -0.94
N GLY A 532 17.66 -0.51 -1.97
CA GLY A 532 18.12 -1.90 -1.81
C GLY A 532 17.00 -2.93 -1.59
N GLU A 533 15.78 -2.48 -1.31
CA GLU A 533 14.61 -3.35 -1.13
C GLU A 533 13.72 -3.31 -2.38
N PHE A 534 13.70 -4.40 -3.15
CA PHE A 534 12.94 -4.47 -4.40
C PHE A 534 11.78 -5.46 -4.32
N GLY A 535 10.64 -5.14 -4.92
CA GLY A 535 9.49 -6.03 -4.95
C GLY A 535 8.88 -6.24 -3.56
N THR A 536 8.62 -5.15 -2.85
CA THR A 536 8.14 -5.16 -1.47
C THR A 536 6.66 -5.55 -1.42
N GLY A 537 6.29 -6.57 -0.64
CA GLY A 537 4.90 -6.96 -0.53
C GLY A 537 4.61 -8.11 0.44
N HIS A 538 3.41 -8.66 0.28
CA HIS A 538 2.78 -9.70 1.08
C HIS A 538 3.01 -9.46 2.57
N ASN A 539 2.48 -8.34 3.06
CA ASN A 539 2.73 -7.88 4.40
C ASN A 539 1.74 -8.48 5.42
N ALA A 540 2.17 -8.58 6.67
CA ALA A 540 1.32 -8.87 7.81
C ALA A 540 1.61 -7.88 8.95
N TYR A 541 0.69 -7.78 9.91
CA TYR A 541 0.80 -6.85 11.03
C TYR A 541 0.72 -7.55 12.38
N VAL A 542 1.58 -7.12 13.30
CA VAL A 542 1.51 -7.49 14.72
C VAL A 542 1.64 -6.25 15.59
N THR A 543 0.91 -6.21 16.71
CA THR A 543 1.07 -5.17 17.72
C THR A 543 1.87 -5.72 18.89
N ASP A 544 2.96 -5.03 19.25
CA ASP A 544 3.81 -5.44 20.37
C ASP A 544 3.24 -5.07 21.75
N GLY A 545 4.01 -5.34 22.81
CA GLY A 545 3.62 -5.05 24.19
C GLY A 545 3.46 -3.56 24.52
N ASP A 546 4.03 -2.67 23.70
CA ASP A 546 3.91 -1.21 23.84
C ASP A 546 2.77 -0.61 23.03
N GLY A 547 2.09 -1.41 22.21
CA GLY A 547 1.12 -0.90 21.26
C GLY A 547 1.75 -0.37 19.96
N THR A 548 3.03 -0.64 19.70
CA THR A 548 3.65 -0.37 18.40
C THR A 548 3.19 -1.43 17.40
N VAL A 549 2.73 -0.98 16.23
CA VAL A 549 2.37 -1.86 15.13
C VAL A 549 3.60 -2.09 14.26
N TRP A 550 3.90 -3.35 13.98
CA TRP A 550 5.02 -3.78 13.14
C TRP A 550 4.49 -4.42 11.86
N ASN A 551 5.08 -4.06 10.74
CA ASN A 551 4.87 -4.60 9.41
C ASN A 551 5.95 -5.65 9.15
N SER A 552 5.58 -6.93 9.12
CA SER A 552 6.41 -7.96 8.48
C SER A 552 6.09 -7.97 6.99
N TYR A 553 7.09 -8.05 6.13
CA TYR A 553 6.93 -8.02 4.68
C TYR A 553 8.08 -8.80 4.05
N HIS A 554 7.97 -9.17 2.77
CA HIS A 554 9.13 -9.63 2.03
C HIS A 554 9.55 -8.61 0.98
N ALA A 555 10.83 -8.65 0.64
CA ALA A 555 11.41 -7.95 -0.51
C ALA A 555 12.64 -8.73 -1.00
N ARG A 556 13.24 -8.29 -2.12
CA ARG A 556 14.50 -8.80 -2.65
C ARG A 556 15.65 -7.87 -2.25
N PRO A 557 16.75 -8.38 -1.67
CA PRO A 557 17.96 -7.61 -1.43
C PRO A 557 18.69 -7.39 -2.77
N GLY A 558 18.41 -6.26 -3.41
CA GLY A 558 18.76 -6.02 -4.80
C GLY A 558 17.80 -6.70 -5.80
N VAL A 559 17.90 -6.31 -7.06
CA VAL A 559 17.00 -6.75 -8.16
C VAL A 559 16.99 -8.28 -8.35
N ASP A 560 18.15 -8.93 -8.18
CA ASP A 560 18.33 -10.36 -8.44
C ASP A 560 18.29 -11.21 -7.15
N GLY A 561 18.07 -10.60 -5.98
CA GLY A 561 18.02 -11.30 -4.70
C GLY A 561 16.79 -12.21 -4.56
N ALA A 562 16.89 -13.26 -3.74
CA ALA A 562 15.74 -14.07 -3.35
C ALA A 562 14.82 -13.29 -2.41
N ARG A 563 13.51 -13.59 -2.43
CA ARG A 563 12.57 -12.99 -1.48
C ARG A 563 13.00 -13.33 -0.06
N SER A 564 13.11 -12.30 0.76
CA SER A 564 13.58 -12.39 2.13
C SER A 564 12.74 -11.48 3.01
N SER A 565 12.57 -11.88 4.26
CA SER A 565 11.70 -11.18 5.20
C SER A 565 12.36 -9.92 5.76
N GLY A 566 11.57 -8.86 5.92
CA GLY A 566 11.89 -7.63 6.64
C GLY A 566 10.86 -7.35 7.72
N ILE A 567 11.23 -6.48 8.66
CA ILE A 567 10.33 -5.94 9.68
C ILE A 567 10.53 -4.43 9.70
N ARG A 568 9.43 -3.67 9.68
CA ARG A 568 9.47 -2.21 9.85
C ARG A 568 8.32 -1.75 10.71
N ARG A 569 8.56 -0.72 11.51
CA ARG A 569 7.49 -0.07 12.27
C ARG A 569 6.44 0.53 11.32
N VAL A 570 5.17 0.33 11.61
CA VAL A 570 4.08 1.09 10.98
C VAL A 570 3.92 2.41 11.71
N HIS A 571 4.07 3.51 10.98
CA HIS A 571 3.64 4.81 11.45
C HIS A 571 2.25 5.13 10.95
N PHE A 572 1.51 5.94 11.70
CA PHE A 572 0.19 6.40 11.28
C PHE A 572 0.28 7.90 11.04
N ASN A 573 0.06 8.32 9.80
CA ASN A 573 0.16 9.72 9.42
C ASN A 573 -0.94 10.57 10.07
N PHE A 574 -0.93 11.87 9.77
CA PHE A 574 -1.91 12.82 10.27
C PHE A 574 -3.38 12.52 9.90
N ARG A 575 -3.63 11.63 8.92
CA ARG A 575 -4.97 11.13 8.56
C ARG A 575 -5.31 9.81 9.25
N GLY A 576 -4.37 9.24 9.98
CA GLY A 576 -4.45 7.91 10.59
C GLY A 576 -4.21 6.77 9.61
N GLU A 577 -3.68 7.02 8.41
CA GLU A 577 -3.34 5.99 7.42
C GLU A 577 -1.96 5.38 7.72
N PRO A 578 -1.75 4.08 7.44
CA PRO A 578 -0.46 3.44 7.64
C PRO A 578 0.60 3.98 6.66
N VAL A 579 1.80 4.21 7.19
CA VAL A 579 3.02 4.59 6.48
C VAL A 579 4.00 3.44 6.66
N LEU A 580 4.33 2.77 5.55
CA LEU A 580 5.10 1.52 5.53
C LEU A 580 6.56 1.70 5.08
N ASP A 581 6.94 2.92 4.69
CA ASP A 581 8.23 3.29 4.11
C ASP A 581 9.10 4.12 5.06
N MET A 582 8.67 4.32 6.30
CA MET A 582 9.42 5.09 7.28
C MET A 582 10.58 4.27 7.86
N THR A 583 11.80 4.54 7.38
CA THR A 583 13.02 3.90 7.89
C THR A 583 13.33 4.31 9.32
N GLU A 584 14.22 3.58 9.98
CA GLU A 584 14.61 3.85 11.37
C GLU A 584 15.19 5.27 11.54
N GLU A 585 15.96 5.76 10.56
CA GLU A 585 16.56 7.09 10.58
C GLU A 585 15.52 8.21 10.44
N LEU A 586 14.41 7.93 9.75
CA LEU A 586 13.27 8.86 9.65
C LEU A 586 12.42 8.80 10.92
N ASP A 587 12.31 7.62 11.54
CA ASP A 587 11.49 7.36 12.72
C ASP A 587 12.07 7.96 14.02
N VAL A 588 13.39 7.84 14.23
CA VAL A 588 14.11 8.44 15.37
C VAL A 588 15.39 9.09 14.87
N LYS A 589 15.27 10.35 14.46
CA LYS A 589 16.44 11.18 14.18
C LYS A 589 17.32 11.39 15.40
N GLU A 590 18.63 11.23 15.23
CA GLU A 590 19.63 11.38 16.29
C GLU A 590 19.53 12.73 17.01
N GLU A 591 19.32 13.82 16.26
CA GLU A 591 19.19 15.20 16.78
C GLU A 591 18.07 15.35 17.84
N TYR A 592 16.99 14.57 17.72
CA TYR A 592 15.83 14.64 18.60
C TYR A 592 15.69 13.38 19.49
N SER A 593 16.67 12.49 19.47
CA SER A 593 16.58 11.19 20.16
C SER A 593 16.75 11.28 21.68
N SER A 594 17.37 12.35 22.20
CA SER A 594 17.65 12.50 23.62
C SER A 594 16.54 13.23 24.36
N VAL A 595 16.22 12.76 25.57
CA VAL A 595 15.30 13.43 26.50
C VAL A 595 16.01 13.76 27.82
N SER A 596 15.60 14.84 28.46
CA SER A 596 16.07 15.25 29.78
C SER A 596 14.89 15.65 30.65
N THR A 597 14.89 15.20 31.90
CA THR A 597 13.82 15.46 32.87
C THR A 597 14.39 15.54 34.29
N THR A 598 13.55 15.95 35.23
CA THR A 598 13.82 15.95 36.66
C THR A 598 13.05 14.81 37.33
N LEU A 599 13.74 13.77 37.81
CA LEU A 599 13.12 12.68 38.55
C LEU A 599 13.00 13.02 40.04
N VAL A 600 11.79 12.90 40.59
CA VAL A 600 11.53 12.93 42.03
C VAL A 600 11.37 11.52 42.55
N VAL A 601 12.29 11.11 43.42
CA VAL A 601 12.20 9.86 44.18
C VAL A 601 11.46 10.16 45.48
N ARG A 602 10.36 9.45 45.74
CA ARG A 602 9.48 9.64 46.91
C ARG A 602 9.47 8.45 47.84
#